data_AF-A0A1E8E3H5-F1
#
_entry.id   AF-A0A1E8E3H5-F1
#
_cell.length_a   1.000
_cell.length_b   1.000
_cell.length_c   1.000
_cell.angle_alpha   90.00
_cell.angle_beta   90.00
_cell.angle_gamma   90.00
#
_symmetry.space_group_name_H-M   'P 1'
#
loop_
_entity.id
_entity.type
_entity.pdbx_description
1 polymer ?
#
loop_
_entity_poly.entity_id
_entity_poly.type
_entity_poly.pdbx_seq_one_letter_code
_entity_poly.pdbx_strand_id
1 'polypeptide(L)'
;MGKNRGFTLIELMVTIAIMAIIASMAAPSFRSLISEQKINSSARELVMAINQAKSQAALMKTTVGLCLSKTQTDNDFTKDECATATIPEYTATNPGPPVVPVLTTAQKEEVLKSRIISVQLDAGVRVESTSATSVLFSDIGSISPSTPQTFNFCKSGKQKTITVTRLGIISQASGTC
;
A
#
# COMPACT_ATOMS: atom_id res chain seq x y z
N MET A 1 -38.49 51.95 -0.42
CA MET A 1 -37.06 51.62 -0.13
C MET A 1 -37.03 50.58 0.99
N GLY A 2 -36.30 49.49 0.78
CA GLY A 2 -36.48 48.20 1.44
C GLY A 2 -36.23 48.22 2.95
N LYS A 3 -37.11 47.55 3.68
CA LYS A 3 -37.02 47.33 5.12
C LYS A 3 -35.97 46.23 5.36
N ASN A 4 -34.83 46.58 5.95
CA ASN A 4 -33.79 45.62 6.33
C ASN A 4 -34.38 44.58 7.28
N ARG A 5 -34.56 43.34 6.80
CA ARG A 5 -34.96 42.18 7.60
C ARG A 5 -33.69 41.53 8.16
N GLY A 6 -33.27 41.96 9.35
CA GLY A 6 -32.19 41.30 10.10
C GLY A 6 -32.69 40.07 10.84
N PHE A 7 -31.83 39.07 11.02
CA PHE A 7 -32.07 37.92 11.90
C PHE A 7 -32.10 38.37 13.36
N THR A 8 -33.01 37.81 14.15
CA THR A 8 -33.02 38.05 15.59
C THR A 8 -31.91 37.24 16.28
N LEU A 9 -31.39 37.72 17.41
CA LEU A 9 -30.39 37.01 18.20
C LEU A 9 -30.86 35.60 18.57
N ILE A 10 -32.16 35.46 18.89
CA ILE A 10 -32.77 34.18 19.23
C ILE A 10 -32.83 33.23 18.03
N GLU A 11 -33.10 33.72 16.82
CA GLU A 11 -33.14 32.90 15.61
C GLU A 11 -31.76 32.36 15.25
N LEU A 12 -30.70 33.17 15.41
CA LEU A 12 -29.34 32.69 15.28
C LEU A 12 -29.02 31.61 16.33
N MET A 13 -29.43 31.80 17.59
CA MET A 13 -29.19 30.81 18.64
C MET A 13 -29.92 29.47 18.39
N VAL A 14 -31.16 29.53 17.91
CA VAL A 14 -31.93 28.31 17.59
C VAL A 14 -31.34 27.60 16.38
N THR A 15 -30.92 28.32 15.34
CA THR A 15 -30.32 27.71 14.15
C THR A 15 -28.99 27.03 14.44
N ILE A 16 -28.09 27.65 15.23
CA ILE A 16 -26.84 27.01 15.64
C ILE A 16 -27.08 25.81 16.57
N ALA A 17 -28.11 25.85 17.43
CA ALA A 17 -28.46 24.74 18.30
C ALA A 17 -28.94 23.52 17.49
N ILE A 18 -29.82 23.73 16.51
CA ILE A 18 -30.29 22.68 15.61
C ILE A 18 -29.13 22.14 14.76
N MET A 19 -28.29 23.03 14.21
CA MET A 19 -27.12 22.64 13.43
C MET A 19 -26.14 21.80 14.25
N ALA A 20 -25.94 22.12 15.53
CA ALA A 20 -25.07 21.34 16.43
C ALA A 20 -25.61 19.92 16.67
N ILE A 21 -26.93 19.77 16.87
CA ILE A 21 -27.57 18.45 17.03
C ILE A 21 -27.35 17.61 15.77
N ILE A 22 -27.65 18.16 14.58
CA ILE A 22 -27.47 17.45 13.31
C ILE A 22 -26.00 17.08 13.08
N ALA A 23 -25.08 18.02 13.31
CA ALA A 23 -23.65 17.80 13.15
C ALA A 23 -23.12 16.68 14.06
N SER A 24 -23.60 16.60 15.30
CA SER A 24 -23.19 15.55 16.25
C SER A 24 -23.58 14.14 15.78
N MET A 25 -24.73 14.01 15.10
CA MET A 25 -25.19 12.73 14.54
C MET A 25 -24.43 12.36 13.25
N ALA A 26 -24.06 13.36 12.44
CA ALA A 26 -23.39 13.14 11.16
C ALA A 26 -21.88 12.87 11.30
N ALA A 27 -21.21 13.47 12.29
CA ALA A 27 -19.77 13.36 12.52
C ALA A 27 -19.21 11.91 12.57
N PRO A 28 -19.80 10.95 13.29
CA PRO A 28 -19.28 9.58 13.33
C PRO A 28 -19.34 8.88 11.97
N SER A 29 -20.38 9.11 11.16
CA SER A 29 -20.54 8.51 9.84
C SER A 29 -19.44 8.96 8.88
N PHE A 30 -19.06 10.24 8.91
CA PHE A 30 -17.95 10.75 8.10
C PHE A 30 -16.61 10.12 8.48
N ARG A 31 -16.36 9.88 9.78
CA ARG A 31 -15.13 9.20 10.23
C ARG A 31 -15.02 7.78 9.66
N SER A 32 -16.12 7.03 9.66
CA SER A 32 -16.18 5.68 9.08
C SER A 32 -15.91 5.69 7.57
N LEU A 33 -16.56 6.60 6.85
CA LEU A 33 -16.39 6.75 5.40
C LEU A 33 -14.95 7.11 5.01
N ILE A 34 -14.33 8.08 5.70
CA ILE A 34 -12.93 8.44 5.46
C ILE A 34 -12.00 7.27 5.77
N SER A 35 -12.29 6.51 6.82
CA SER A 35 -11.51 5.32 7.19
C SER A 35 -11.56 4.25 6.09
N GLU A 36 -12.75 3.98 5.56
CA GLU A 36 -12.96 3.06 4.45
C GLU A 36 -12.30 3.54 3.15
N GLN A 37 -12.36 4.83 2.86
CA GLN A 37 -11.66 5.39 1.69
C GLN A 37 -10.15 5.19 1.77
N LYS A 38 -9.55 5.35 2.95
CA LYS A 38 -8.11 5.17 3.17
C LYS A 38 -7.66 3.73 2.91
N ILE A 39 -8.34 2.73 3.47
CA ILE A 39 -7.99 1.32 3.21
C ILE A 39 -8.22 0.93 1.75
N ASN A 40 -9.29 1.43 1.12
CA ASN A 40 -9.54 1.21 -0.29
C ASN A 40 -8.49 1.89 -1.19
N SER A 41 -7.97 3.08 -0.82
CA SER A 41 -6.89 3.74 -1.55
C SER A 41 -5.61 2.92 -1.50
N SER A 42 -5.20 2.50 -0.30
CA SER A 42 -4.03 1.64 -0.10
C SER A 42 -4.14 0.32 -0.88
N ALA A 43 -5.31 -0.32 -0.90
CA ALA A 43 -5.54 -1.52 -1.71
C ALA A 43 -5.38 -1.24 -3.21
N ARG A 44 -5.95 -0.14 -3.72
CA ARG A 44 -5.82 0.26 -5.13
C ARG A 44 -4.37 0.60 -5.49
N GLU A 45 -3.68 1.34 -4.64
CA GLU A 45 -2.26 1.69 -4.82
C GLU A 45 -1.39 0.43 -4.91
N LEU A 46 -1.61 -0.55 -4.04
CA LEU A 46 -0.93 -1.84 -4.14
C LEU A 46 -1.24 -2.54 -5.47
N VAL A 47 -2.50 -2.61 -5.88
CA VAL A 47 -2.88 -3.28 -7.14
C VAL A 47 -2.28 -2.58 -8.36
N MET A 48 -2.26 -1.25 -8.38
CA MET A 48 -1.60 -0.47 -9.43
C MET A 48 -0.10 -0.75 -9.44
N ALA A 49 0.55 -0.73 -8.27
CA ALA A 49 1.96 -1.00 -8.14
C ALA A 49 2.34 -2.44 -8.54
N ILE A 50 1.49 -3.44 -8.25
CA ILE A 50 1.69 -4.82 -8.70
C ILE A 50 1.67 -4.89 -10.23
N ASN A 51 0.67 -4.27 -10.87
CA ASN A 51 0.61 -4.23 -12.33
C ASN A 51 1.81 -3.47 -12.94
N GLN A 52 2.24 -2.39 -12.29
CA GLN A 52 3.44 -1.66 -12.67
C GLN A 52 4.69 -2.55 -12.57
N ALA A 53 4.89 -3.23 -11.44
CA ALA A 53 6.03 -4.12 -11.22
C ALA A 53 6.08 -5.23 -12.27
N LYS A 54 4.94 -5.86 -12.55
CA LYS A 54 4.81 -6.89 -13.58
C LYS A 54 5.15 -6.37 -14.97
N SER A 55 4.62 -5.21 -15.35
CA SER A 55 4.90 -4.58 -16.65
C SER A 55 6.37 -4.19 -16.76
N GLN A 56 6.92 -3.60 -15.71
CA GLN A 56 8.32 -3.17 -15.66
C GLN A 56 9.29 -4.35 -15.74
N ALA A 57 8.99 -5.48 -15.07
CA ALA A 57 9.76 -6.70 -15.19
C ALA A 57 9.81 -7.21 -16.64
N ALA A 58 8.65 -7.24 -17.30
CA ALA A 58 8.55 -7.65 -18.70
C ALA A 58 9.28 -6.70 -19.67
N LEU A 59 9.16 -5.38 -19.46
CA LEU A 59 9.82 -4.37 -20.28
C LEU A 59 11.34 -4.40 -20.14
N MET A 60 11.83 -4.56 -18.91
CA MET A 60 13.26 -4.58 -18.61
C MET A 60 13.91 -5.95 -18.81
N LYS A 61 13.10 -7.00 -19.05
CA LYS A 61 13.53 -8.41 -19.12
C LYS A 61 14.37 -8.82 -17.90
N THR A 62 13.96 -8.36 -16.72
CA THR A 62 14.65 -8.60 -15.46
C THR A 62 13.66 -8.73 -14.31
N THR A 63 14.13 -9.17 -13.15
CA THR A 63 13.28 -9.26 -11.98
C THR A 63 13.05 -7.89 -11.33
N VAL A 64 11.80 -7.63 -10.95
CA VAL A 64 11.39 -6.38 -10.29
C VAL A 64 10.70 -6.73 -8.97
N GLY A 65 11.24 -6.21 -7.88
CA GLY A 65 10.70 -6.36 -6.54
C GLY A 65 9.69 -5.27 -6.24
N LEU A 66 8.59 -5.67 -5.60
CA LEU A 66 7.63 -4.77 -4.99
C LEU A 66 7.57 -5.07 -3.50
N CYS A 67 7.62 -4.02 -2.68
CA CYS A 67 7.43 -4.12 -1.24
C CYS A 67 6.48 -3.05 -0.75
N LEU A 68 5.84 -3.31 0.39
CA LEU A 68 5.14 -2.28 1.14
C LEU A 68 6.16 -1.38 1.85
N SER A 69 5.86 -0.10 2.02
CA SER A 69 6.70 0.81 2.82
C SER A 69 6.60 0.59 4.34
N LYS A 70 5.79 -0.39 4.75
CA LYS A 70 5.65 -0.82 6.13
C LYS A 70 5.22 -2.28 6.20
N THR A 71 5.58 -2.92 7.29
CA THR A 71 5.20 -4.28 7.67
C THR A 71 4.36 -4.24 8.95
N GLN A 72 4.14 -5.39 9.58
CA GLN A 72 3.48 -5.42 10.89
C GLN A 72 4.34 -4.79 12.00
N THR A 73 5.66 -4.99 11.93
CA THR A 73 6.61 -4.63 13.00
C THR A 73 7.48 -3.43 12.67
N ASP A 74 7.46 -2.99 11.41
CA ASP A 74 8.28 -1.89 10.91
C ASP A 74 7.40 -0.90 10.13
N ASN A 75 7.49 0.38 10.48
CA ASN A 75 6.71 1.44 9.85
C ASN A 75 7.45 2.18 8.74
N ASP A 76 8.74 1.88 8.52
CA ASP A 76 9.59 2.53 7.53
C ASP A 76 10.43 1.51 6.77
N PHE A 77 9.74 0.52 6.18
CA PHE A 77 10.39 -0.53 5.39
C PHE A 77 10.91 0.06 4.08
N THR A 78 12.22 0.25 4.03
CA THR A 78 12.90 0.99 2.97
C THR A 78 13.06 0.17 1.69
N LYS A 79 13.40 0.85 0.59
CA LYS A 79 13.76 0.16 -0.66
C LYS A 79 15.00 -0.73 -0.52
N ASP A 80 15.94 -0.36 0.35
CA ASP A 80 17.18 -1.13 0.57
C ASP A 80 16.88 -2.46 1.29
N GLU A 81 16.03 -2.42 2.31
CA GLU A 81 15.54 -3.62 3.01
C GLU A 81 14.71 -4.50 2.07
N CYS A 82 13.88 -3.89 1.23
CA CYS A 82 13.16 -4.59 0.17
C CYS A 82 14.11 -5.31 -0.81
N ALA A 83 15.13 -4.61 -1.31
CA ALA A 83 16.11 -5.19 -2.23
C ALA A 83 16.88 -6.35 -1.57
N THR A 84 17.26 -6.17 -0.31
CA THR A 84 17.92 -7.19 0.52
C THR A 84 17.04 -8.43 0.71
N ALA A 85 15.74 -8.25 0.90
CA ALA A 85 14.79 -9.34 1.12
C ALA A 85 14.40 -10.09 -0.18
N THR A 86 14.48 -9.44 -1.34
CA THR A 86 13.88 -9.95 -2.58
C THR A 86 14.87 -10.27 -3.70
N ILE A 87 16.02 -9.59 -3.77
CA ILE A 87 16.99 -9.74 -4.86
C ILE A 87 18.24 -10.45 -4.34
N PRO A 88 18.47 -11.73 -4.67
CA PRO A 88 19.63 -12.49 -4.19
C PRO A 88 20.98 -11.86 -4.56
N GLU A 89 21.06 -11.22 -5.73
CA GLU A 89 22.27 -10.50 -6.18
C GLU A 89 22.60 -9.27 -5.34
N TYR A 90 21.61 -8.67 -4.68
CA TYR A 90 21.78 -7.42 -3.92
C TYR A 90 22.62 -7.60 -2.66
N THR A 91 22.55 -8.79 -2.06
CA THR A 91 23.25 -9.14 -0.82
C THR A 91 24.51 -9.96 -1.05
N ALA A 92 24.83 -10.30 -2.30
CA ALA A 92 26.02 -11.08 -2.63
C ALA A 92 27.28 -10.31 -2.22
N THR A 93 28.04 -10.84 -1.25
CA THR A 93 29.29 -10.25 -0.75
C THR A 93 30.53 -10.89 -1.36
N ASN A 94 30.43 -12.10 -1.90
CA ASN A 94 31.50 -12.78 -2.62
C ASN A 94 30.90 -13.66 -3.73
N PRO A 95 31.56 -13.80 -4.90
CA PRO A 95 31.17 -14.79 -5.90
C PRO A 95 31.53 -16.20 -5.39
N GLY A 96 30.68 -16.76 -4.53
CA GLY A 96 30.73 -18.16 -4.13
C GLY A 96 29.83 -19.02 -5.02
N PRO A 97 29.91 -20.36 -4.98
CA PRO A 97 28.94 -21.23 -5.65
C PRO A 97 27.58 -21.18 -4.92
N PRO A 98 26.44 -20.94 -5.60
CA PRO A 98 26.29 -20.59 -7.02
C PRO A 98 26.74 -19.15 -7.32
N VAL A 99 27.44 -18.93 -8.45
CA VAL A 99 28.05 -17.63 -8.80
C VAL A 99 26.97 -16.57 -8.98
N VAL A 100 26.77 -15.76 -7.94
CA VAL A 100 25.91 -14.58 -7.98
C VAL A 100 26.78 -13.35 -8.26
N PRO A 101 26.50 -12.56 -9.30
CA PRO A 101 27.23 -11.33 -9.57
C PRO A 101 27.15 -10.37 -8.37
N VAL A 102 28.31 -9.91 -7.88
CA VAL A 102 28.38 -8.90 -6.81
C VAL A 102 28.13 -7.52 -7.44
N LEU A 103 27.08 -6.84 -6.98
CA LEU A 103 26.73 -5.49 -7.43
C LEU A 103 27.64 -4.45 -6.76
N THR A 104 28.21 -3.56 -7.56
CA THR A 104 28.86 -2.33 -7.09
C THR A 104 27.84 -1.35 -6.50
N THR A 105 28.28 -0.36 -5.72
CA THR A 105 27.39 0.65 -5.11
C THR A 105 26.53 1.39 -6.15
N ALA A 106 27.11 1.77 -7.29
CA ALA A 106 26.37 2.42 -8.37
C ALA A 106 25.30 1.50 -8.99
N GLN A 107 25.60 0.20 -9.12
CA GLN A 107 24.62 -0.77 -9.60
C GLN A 107 23.52 -1.02 -8.57
N LYS A 108 23.84 -1.03 -7.28
CA LYS A 108 22.84 -1.11 -6.20
C LYS A 108 21.89 0.09 -6.26
N GLU A 109 22.41 1.30 -6.43
CA GLU A 109 21.58 2.50 -6.58
C GLU A 109 20.64 2.42 -7.80
N GLU A 110 21.14 1.92 -8.93
CA GLU A 110 20.32 1.71 -10.12
C GLU A 110 19.23 0.64 -9.89
N VAL A 111 19.53 -0.43 -9.15
CA VAL A 111 18.54 -1.45 -8.76
C VAL A 111 17.44 -0.83 -7.89
N LEU A 112 17.78 0.00 -6.91
CA LEU A 112 16.79 0.67 -6.06
C LEU A 112 15.89 1.63 -6.83
N LYS A 113 16.43 2.27 -7.87
CA LYS A 113 15.68 3.19 -8.73
C LYS A 113 14.79 2.48 -9.74
N SER A 114 15.31 1.44 -10.39
CA SER A 114 14.70 0.83 -11.58
C SER A 114 14.05 -0.53 -11.35
N ARG A 115 14.37 -1.25 -10.27
CA ARG A 115 13.86 -2.60 -10.01
C ARG A 115 13.10 -2.75 -8.71
N ILE A 116 13.05 -1.71 -7.86
CA ILE A 116 12.33 -1.74 -6.59
C ILE A 116 11.21 -0.70 -6.55
N ILE A 117 9.98 -1.20 -6.40
CA ILE A 117 8.79 -0.39 -6.18
C ILE A 117 8.40 -0.50 -4.70
N SER A 118 8.36 0.65 -4.02
CA SER A 118 7.84 0.75 -2.65
C SER A 118 6.43 1.34 -2.68
N VAL A 119 5.47 0.61 -2.10
CA VAL A 119 4.07 1.00 -2.04
C VAL A 119 3.79 1.69 -0.73
N GLN A 120 3.38 2.96 -0.82
CA GLN A 120 2.99 3.73 0.35
C GLN A 120 1.61 3.31 0.84
N LEU A 121 1.45 3.21 2.16
CA LEU A 121 0.18 2.88 2.80
C LEU A 121 -0.21 4.01 3.75
N ASP A 122 -1.47 4.42 3.75
CA ASP A 122 -1.98 5.45 4.66
C ASP A 122 -1.61 5.11 6.12
N ALA A 123 -1.17 6.12 6.88
CA ALA A 123 -0.64 5.93 8.23
C ALA A 123 -1.59 5.18 9.18
N GLY A 124 -2.91 5.30 8.97
CA GLY A 124 -3.88 4.58 9.80
C GLY A 124 -4.33 3.24 9.23
N VAL A 125 -3.72 2.72 8.16
CA VAL A 125 -3.92 1.34 7.68
C VAL A 125 -2.85 0.46 8.30
N ARG A 126 -3.22 -0.68 8.90
CA ARG A 126 -2.28 -1.64 9.50
C ARG A 126 -2.07 -2.82 8.54
N VAL A 127 -0.87 -3.39 8.58
CA VAL A 127 -0.53 -4.64 7.88
C VAL A 127 -0.64 -5.79 8.89
N GLU A 128 -1.39 -6.83 8.55
CA GLU A 128 -1.57 -8.01 9.43
C GLU A 128 -0.33 -8.90 9.45
N SER A 129 -0.08 -9.65 10.53
CA SER A 129 1.08 -10.57 10.68
C SER A 129 1.20 -11.60 9.57
N THR A 130 0.05 -12.05 9.05
CA THR A 130 -0.02 -13.09 8.00
C THR A 130 0.23 -12.52 6.60
N SER A 131 0.46 -11.20 6.48
CA SER A 131 0.71 -10.56 5.21
C SER A 131 2.11 -10.86 4.70
N ALA A 132 2.21 -11.11 3.39
CA ALA A 132 3.43 -10.90 2.65
C ALA A 132 3.88 -9.44 2.77
N THR A 133 5.18 -9.24 2.82
CA THR A 133 5.81 -7.90 2.83
C THR A 133 6.28 -7.48 1.44
N SER A 134 6.49 -8.46 0.57
CA SER A 134 7.08 -8.26 -0.75
C SER A 134 6.63 -9.30 -1.76
N VAL A 135 6.86 -9.01 -3.04
CA VAL A 135 6.69 -9.92 -4.17
C VAL A 135 7.75 -9.60 -5.23
N LEU A 136 8.42 -10.64 -5.74
CA LEU A 136 9.38 -10.51 -6.82
C LEU A 136 8.76 -11.02 -8.12
N PHE A 137 8.63 -10.15 -9.13
CA PHE A 137 8.17 -10.52 -10.46
C PHE A 137 9.34 -10.89 -11.37
N SER A 138 9.14 -11.90 -12.20
CA SER A 138 10.01 -12.25 -13.34
C SER A 138 9.62 -11.47 -14.60
N ASP A 139 10.48 -11.55 -15.61
CA ASP A 139 10.26 -11.00 -16.95
C ASP A 139 9.03 -11.57 -17.66
N ILE A 140 8.63 -12.80 -17.34
CA ILE A 140 7.41 -13.44 -17.85
C ILE A 140 6.18 -13.19 -16.96
N GLY A 141 6.31 -12.37 -15.91
CA GLY A 141 5.23 -11.96 -15.02
C GLY A 141 4.79 -13.02 -14.01
N SER A 142 5.54 -14.12 -13.87
CA SER A 142 5.42 -15.04 -12.72
C SER A 142 6.05 -14.42 -11.48
N ILE A 143 5.76 -14.98 -10.31
CA ILE A 143 6.36 -14.54 -9.04
C ILE A 143 7.37 -15.54 -8.50
N SER A 144 8.38 -15.04 -7.77
CA SER A 144 9.35 -15.83 -7.03
C SER A 144 9.31 -15.47 -5.53
N PRO A 145 9.22 -16.45 -4.62
CA PRO A 145 9.01 -17.88 -4.88
C PRO A 145 7.64 -18.13 -5.54
N SER A 146 7.46 -19.26 -6.22
CA SER A 146 6.23 -19.61 -6.95
C SER A 146 5.04 -19.97 -6.05
N THR A 147 4.99 -19.40 -4.85
CA THR A 147 3.91 -19.52 -3.87
C THR A 147 3.05 -18.25 -3.90
N PRO A 148 1.71 -18.36 -3.74
CA PRO A 148 0.86 -17.18 -3.67
C PRO A 148 1.27 -16.24 -2.54
N GLN A 149 1.45 -14.95 -2.86
CA GLN A 149 1.73 -13.91 -1.87
C GLN A 149 0.43 -13.19 -1.53
N THR A 150 0.11 -13.10 -0.24
CA THR A 150 -1.15 -12.50 0.23
C THR A 150 -0.87 -11.31 1.13
N PHE A 151 -1.38 -10.14 0.77
CA PHE A 151 -1.28 -8.90 1.53
C PHE A 151 -2.59 -8.64 2.25
N ASN A 152 -2.56 -8.50 3.56
CA ASN A 152 -3.73 -8.26 4.39
C ASN A 152 -3.62 -6.90 5.08
N PHE A 153 -4.56 -6.00 4.76
CA PHE A 153 -4.66 -4.67 5.34
C PHE A 153 -5.86 -4.58 6.26
N CYS A 154 -5.71 -3.92 7.40
CA CYS A 154 -6.77 -3.70 8.36
C CYS A 154 -6.91 -2.23 8.73
N LYS A 155 -8.14 -1.73 8.79
CA LYS A 155 -8.46 -0.39 9.29
C LYS A 155 -9.90 -0.32 9.78
N SER A 156 -10.10 0.14 11.03
CA SER A 156 -11.44 0.31 11.63
C SER A 156 -12.34 -0.93 11.52
N GLY A 157 -11.78 -2.13 11.74
CA GLY A 157 -12.51 -3.40 11.67
C GLY A 157 -12.82 -3.91 10.26
N LYS A 158 -12.37 -3.19 9.22
CA LYS A 158 -12.49 -3.60 7.82
C LYS A 158 -11.14 -4.11 7.32
N GLN A 159 -11.18 -5.23 6.62
CA GLN A 159 -9.99 -5.86 6.04
C GLN A 159 -10.05 -5.83 4.50
N LYS A 160 -8.88 -5.64 3.87
CA LYS A 160 -8.66 -5.89 2.44
C LYS A 160 -7.56 -6.92 2.27
N THR A 161 -7.84 -7.93 1.48
CA THR A 161 -6.91 -8.99 1.14
C THR A 161 -6.61 -8.91 -0.35
N ILE A 162 -5.32 -8.82 -0.70
CA ILE A 162 -4.85 -8.85 -2.08
C ILE A 162 -3.93 -10.05 -2.22
N THR A 163 -4.29 -11.00 -3.08
CA THR A 163 -3.48 -12.18 -3.33
C THR A 163 -2.95 -12.15 -4.74
N VAL A 164 -1.63 -12.32 -4.86
CA VAL A 164 -0.91 -12.51 -6.12
C VAL A 164 -0.59 -13.99 -6.25
N THR A 165 -1.17 -14.64 -7.26
CA THR A 165 -0.91 -16.06 -7.55
C THR A 165 0.47 -16.26 -8.17
N ARG A 166 0.94 -17.51 -8.27
CA ARG A 166 2.22 -17.87 -8.90
C ARG A 166 2.41 -17.33 -10.34
N LEU A 167 1.31 -17.11 -11.07
CA LEU A 167 1.30 -16.57 -12.44
C LEU A 167 1.18 -15.04 -12.49
N GLY A 168 1.30 -14.37 -11.33
CA GLY A 168 1.14 -12.92 -11.22
C GLY A 168 -0.29 -12.45 -11.54
N ILE A 169 -1.30 -13.29 -11.31
CA ILE A 169 -2.71 -12.89 -11.37
C ILE A 169 -3.11 -12.36 -9.99
N ILE A 170 -3.81 -11.23 -9.97
CA ILE A 170 -4.25 -10.54 -8.77
C ILE A 170 -5.71 -10.92 -8.49
N SER A 171 -6.02 -11.24 -7.24
CA SER A 171 -7.38 -11.35 -6.73
C SER A 171 -7.53 -10.49 -5.47
N GLN A 172 -8.73 -9.97 -5.23
CA GLN A 172 -9.02 -9.12 -4.08
C GLN A 172 -10.23 -9.66 -3.34
N ALA A 173 -10.16 -9.63 -2.02
CA ALA A 173 -11.28 -9.93 -1.13
C ALA A 173 -11.41 -8.83 -0.08
N SER A 174 -12.63 -8.67 0.44
CA SER A 174 -12.92 -7.80 1.57
C SER A 174 -13.41 -8.67 2.73
N GLY A 175 -13.04 -8.30 3.94
CA GLY A 175 -13.39 -9.03 5.14
C GLY A 175 -13.43 -8.13 6.36
N THR A 176 -13.36 -8.75 7.52
CA THR A 176 -13.30 -8.10 8.82
C THR A 176 -12.03 -8.50 9.54
N CYS A 177 -11.43 -7.51 10.15
CA CYS A 177 -10.43 -7.62 11.21
C CYS A 177 -11.03 -6.93 12.45
#